data_AF-A0A344UEX7-F1
#
_entry.id   AF-A0A344UEX7-F1
#
_cell.length_a   1.000
_cell.length_b   1.000
_cell.length_c   1.000
_cell.angle_alpha   90.00
_cell.angle_beta   90.00
_cell.angle_gamma   90.00
#
_symmetry.space_group_name_H-M   'P 1'
#
loop_
_entity.id
_entity.type
_entity.pdbx_description
1 polymer ?
#
loop_
_entity_poly.entity_id
_entity_poly.type
_entity_poly.pdbx_seq_one_letter_code
_entity_poly.pdbx_strand_id
1 'polypeptide(L)'
;MQENIKTARPYLRVFPEPEQVFADPVERHAKHLLPCVSVALSAVNPAWEGWIHMVLPVEPLDGYVGECSPDYHNEYLAPNWLAFRLTESGHYQLLGDFRFFMLENMADEEWIAARSRLKTHYALQHRAFRETRDIYRRTGVLHSALFCGEAEARDLAAETPVSILTQLGGGAPGGNWCDSEGVKVDESDPDAVVPIGPNGERFEFIASVTGYDFMASGTTTLLFYHPESRVALLTFDWT
;
A
#
# COMPACT_ATOMS: atom_id res chain seq x y z
N MET A 1 -3.43 -14.51 14.16
CA MET A 1 -2.73 -13.22 14.09
C MET A 1 -1.24 -13.45 14.30
N GLN A 2 -0.41 -12.82 13.49
CA GLN A 2 1.04 -12.73 13.70
C GLN A 2 1.44 -11.26 13.62
N GLU A 3 2.38 -10.83 14.45
CA GLU A 3 2.78 -9.43 14.56
C GLU A 3 4.30 -9.29 14.45
N ASN A 4 4.76 -8.11 14.03
CA ASN A 4 6.18 -7.75 13.97
C ASN A 4 7.04 -8.78 13.23
N ILE A 5 6.61 -9.16 12.03
CA ILE A 5 7.30 -10.18 11.23
C ILE A 5 8.53 -9.54 10.60
N LYS A 6 9.72 -9.78 11.18
CA LYS A 6 10.99 -9.18 10.73
C LYS A 6 11.79 -10.06 9.76
N THR A 7 11.44 -11.33 9.64
CA THR A 7 12.20 -12.31 8.84
C THR A 7 11.37 -12.83 7.67
N ALA A 8 12.04 -13.16 6.57
CA ALA A 8 11.41 -13.77 5.42
C ALA A 8 10.68 -15.06 5.81
N ARG A 9 9.49 -15.27 5.23
CA ARG A 9 8.67 -16.46 5.43
C ARG A 9 8.28 -17.04 4.08
N PRO A 10 8.05 -18.36 3.96
CA PRO A 10 7.67 -18.98 2.68
C PRO A 10 6.38 -18.42 2.07
N TYR A 11 5.48 -17.89 2.91
CA TYR A 11 4.22 -17.25 2.52
C TYR A 11 4.36 -15.74 2.24
N LEU A 12 5.58 -15.20 2.22
CA LEU A 12 5.85 -13.80 1.91
C LEU A 12 6.83 -13.67 0.74
N ARG A 13 6.56 -12.74 -0.16
CA ARG A 13 7.52 -12.27 -1.17
C ARG A 13 7.77 -10.79 -0.93
N VAL A 14 8.94 -10.44 -0.45
CA VAL A 14 9.31 -9.04 -0.14
C VAL A 14 9.92 -8.41 -1.38
N PHE A 15 9.47 -7.20 -1.72
CA PHE A 15 9.79 -6.50 -2.97
C PHE A 15 9.55 -7.35 -4.22
N PRO A 16 8.32 -7.87 -4.44
CA PRO A 16 7.98 -8.55 -5.69
C PRO A 16 8.19 -7.62 -6.88
N GLU A 17 8.52 -8.19 -8.04
CA GLU A 17 8.64 -7.38 -9.26
C GLU A 17 7.24 -6.88 -9.69
N PRO A 18 7.11 -5.67 -10.27
CA PRO A 18 5.82 -5.11 -10.68
C PRO A 18 5.00 -6.04 -11.58
N GLU A 19 5.65 -6.80 -12.46
CA GLU A 19 5.01 -7.76 -13.38
C GLU A 19 4.39 -8.95 -12.66
N GLN A 20 4.74 -9.19 -11.39
CA GLN A 20 4.13 -10.23 -10.55
C GLN A 20 2.92 -9.70 -9.77
N VAL A 21 2.69 -8.39 -9.81
CA VAL A 21 1.70 -7.70 -8.97
C VAL A 21 0.63 -7.03 -9.80
N PHE A 22 0.98 -6.36 -10.89
CA PHE A 22 0.04 -5.52 -11.64
C PHE A 22 -0.39 -6.14 -12.96
N ALA A 23 -1.63 -5.89 -13.33
CA ALA A 23 -2.12 -6.17 -14.67
C ALA A 23 -1.62 -5.11 -15.65
N ASP A 24 -1.66 -5.43 -16.95
CA ASP A 24 -1.23 -4.48 -17.98
C ASP A 24 -2.10 -3.21 -18.02
N PRO A 25 -1.51 -2.02 -18.21
CA PRO A 25 -0.07 -1.77 -18.38
C PRO A 25 0.68 -1.70 -17.03
N VAL A 26 1.64 -2.60 -16.81
CA VAL A 26 2.43 -2.70 -15.57
C VAL A 26 3.14 -1.40 -15.24
N GLU A 27 3.75 -0.77 -16.24
CA GLU A 27 4.54 0.47 -16.09
C GLU A 27 3.69 1.63 -15.53
N ARG A 28 2.40 1.68 -15.90
CA ARG A 28 1.50 2.72 -15.41
C ARG A 28 1.16 2.51 -13.94
N HIS A 29 0.92 1.27 -13.52
CA HIS A 29 0.76 0.95 -12.10
C HIS A 29 2.03 1.26 -11.32
N ALA A 30 3.18 0.75 -11.80
CA ALA A 30 4.47 0.91 -11.14
C ALA A 30 4.89 2.38 -10.99
N LYS A 31 4.41 3.28 -11.84
CA LYS A 31 4.64 4.73 -11.69
C LYS A 31 4.05 5.27 -10.39
N HIS A 32 2.86 4.81 -10.00
CA HIS A 32 2.07 5.34 -8.88
C HIS A 32 2.06 4.45 -7.64
N LEU A 33 2.42 3.18 -7.79
CA LEU A 33 2.27 2.16 -6.74
C LEU A 33 3.56 1.35 -6.60
N LEU A 34 4.00 1.15 -5.36
CA LEU A 34 5.24 0.47 -4.98
C LEU A 34 4.92 -0.90 -4.36
N PRO A 35 5.23 -2.02 -5.03
CA PRO A 35 4.97 -3.37 -4.52
C PRO A 35 5.87 -3.76 -3.35
N CYS A 36 5.35 -3.76 -2.13
CA CYS A 36 6.17 -3.95 -0.94
C CYS A 36 6.27 -5.41 -0.53
N VAL A 37 5.12 -6.08 -0.37
CA VAL A 37 5.06 -7.46 0.10
C VAL A 37 3.89 -8.18 -0.57
N SER A 38 4.13 -9.35 -1.17
CA SER A 38 3.04 -10.28 -1.51
C SER A 38 2.87 -11.30 -0.39
N VAL A 39 1.62 -11.56 -0.03
CA VAL A 39 1.20 -12.50 1.01
C VAL A 39 0.44 -13.64 0.35
N ALA A 40 0.79 -14.89 0.67
CA ALA A 40 -0.02 -16.02 0.25
C ALA A 40 -1.35 -15.98 1.01
N LEU A 41 -2.48 -16.00 0.31
CA LEU A 41 -3.80 -15.91 0.94
C LEU A 41 -4.06 -17.06 1.93
N SER A 42 -3.46 -18.23 1.69
CA SER A 42 -3.49 -19.38 2.59
C SER A 42 -2.87 -19.15 3.97
N ALA A 43 -2.03 -18.11 4.12
CA ALA A 43 -1.47 -17.71 5.41
C ALA A 43 -2.48 -16.97 6.31
N VAL A 44 -3.54 -16.41 5.71
CA VAL A 44 -4.66 -15.79 6.43
C VAL A 44 -5.80 -16.78 6.60
N ASN A 45 -6.20 -17.45 5.51
CA ASN A 45 -7.23 -18.47 5.53
C ASN A 45 -6.79 -19.67 4.67
N PRO A 46 -6.60 -20.87 5.26
CA PRO A 46 -6.11 -22.06 4.54
C PRO A 46 -6.95 -22.50 3.33
N ALA A 47 -8.21 -22.08 3.25
CA ALA A 47 -9.10 -22.37 2.12
C ALA A 47 -8.91 -21.43 0.92
N TRP A 48 -8.15 -20.35 1.07
CA TRP A 48 -7.88 -19.41 -0.02
C TRP A 48 -6.58 -19.74 -0.74
N GLU A 49 -6.61 -19.54 -2.06
CA GLU A 49 -5.49 -19.81 -2.94
C GLU A 49 -4.98 -18.53 -3.61
N GLY A 50 -3.70 -18.53 -3.97
CA GLY A 50 -3.06 -17.41 -4.66
C GLY A 50 -2.37 -16.41 -3.73
N TRP A 51 -2.06 -15.25 -4.30
CA TRP A 51 -1.30 -14.20 -3.66
C TRP A 51 -2.11 -12.91 -3.66
N ILE A 52 -1.89 -12.09 -2.63
CA ILE A 52 -2.41 -10.74 -2.53
C ILE A 52 -1.26 -9.80 -2.17
N HIS A 53 -1.34 -8.55 -2.60
CA HIS A 53 -0.19 -7.65 -2.65
C HIS A 53 -0.43 -6.39 -1.81
N MET A 54 0.47 -6.16 -0.86
CA MET A 54 0.62 -4.87 -0.22
C MET A 54 1.37 -3.94 -1.17
N VAL A 55 0.68 -2.89 -1.63
CA VAL A 55 1.25 -1.85 -2.47
C VAL A 55 1.10 -0.51 -1.78
N LEU A 56 2.12 0.34 -1.88
CA LEU A 56 2.08 1.68 -1.30
C LEU A 56 1.93 2.71 -2.43
N PRO A 57 0.96 3.64 -2.35
CA PRO A 57 0.90 4.73 -3.30
C PRO A 57 2.09 5.67 -3.11
N VAL A 58 2.62 6.17 -4.22
CA VAL A 58 3.75 7.11 -4.22
C VAL A 58 3.33 8.50 -3.72
N GLU A 59 2.03 8.79 -3.77
CA GLU A 59 1.39 9.98 -3.22
C GLU A 59 0.47 9.55 -2.06
N PRO A 60 0.02 10.47 -1.18
CA PRO A 60 0.06 11.92 -1.30
C PRO A 60 1.43 12.51 -0.98
N LEU A 61 1.71 13.71 -1.53
CA LEU A 61 2.75 14.58 -0.97
C LEU A 61 2.23 15.28 0.29
N ASP A 62 0.95 15.66 0.27
CA ASP A 62 0.23 16.34 1.35
C ASP A 62 -1.26 15.93 1.27
N GLY A 63 -1.94 15.85 2.41
CA GLY A 63 -3.33 15.39 2.50
C GLY A 63 -3.49 13.88 2.30
N TYR A 64 -4.59 13.46 1.66
CA TYR A 64 -4.88 12.06 1.34
C TYR A 64 -4.66 11.72 -0.14
N VAL A 65 -4.27 10.48 -0.41
CA VAL A 65 -4.30 9.95 -1.78
C VAL A 65 -5.74 10.06 -2.31
N GLY A 66 -5.90 10.61 -3.51
CA GLY A 66 -7.21 10.84 -4.12
C GLY A 66 -7.96 12.10 -3.67
N GLU A 67 -7.49 12.85 -2.67
CA GLU A 67 -8.23 14.04 -2.18
C GLU A 67 -8.45 15.10 -3.28
N CYS A 68 -7.46 15.30 -4.14
CA CYS A 68 -7.48 16.32 -5.19
C CYS A 68 -8.06 15.82 -6.53
N SER A 69 -8.79 14.70 -6.55
CA SER A 69 -9.32 14.09 -7.78
C SER A 69 -10.78 13.60 -7.68
N PRO A 70 -11.71 14.41 -7.12
CA PRO A 70 -13.09 13.98 -6.87
C PRO A 70 -13.84 13.49 -8.12
N ASP A 71 -13.52 14.05 -9.30
CA ASP A 71 -14.12 13.63 -10.58
C ASP A 71 -13.78 12.18 -10.98
N TYR A 72 -12.80 11.57 -10.31
CA TYR A 72 -12.32 10.21 -10.57
C TYR A 72 -12.61 9.24 -9.41
N HIS A 73 -13.40 9.69 -8.43
CA HIS A 73 -13.91 8.82 -7.37
C HIS A 73 -15.02 7.91 -7.89
N ASN A 74 -15.18 6.77 -7.23
CA ASN A 74 -16.27 5.83 -7.46
C ASN A 74 -16.56 5.03 -6.17
N GLU A 75 -17.35 3.98 -6.26
CA GLU A 75 -17.73 3.14 -5.11
C GLU A 75 -16.54 2.40 -4.44
N TYR A 76 -15.37 2.36 -5.07
CA TYR A 76 -14.15 1.70 -4.61
C TYR A 76 -12.92 2.62 -4.52
N LEU A 77 -13.01 3.84 -5.06
CA LEU A 77 -11.96 4.86 -5.02
C LEU A 77 -12.52 6.13 -4.40
N ALA A 78 -11.96 6.52 -3.27
CA ALA A 78 -12.33 7.72 -2.52
C ALA A 78 -11.07 8.26 -1.84
N PRO A 79 -11.09 9.47 -1.23
CA PRO A 79 -9.95 9.95 -0.48
C PRO A 79 -9.52 8.92 0.56
N ASN A 80 -8.23 8.58 0.56
CA ASN A 80 -7.64 7.57 1.46
C ASN A 80 -8.03 6.10 1.18
N TRP A 81 -8.76 5.81 0.10
CA TRP A 81 -9.20 4.45 -0.27
C TRP A 81 -8.77 4.08 -1.70
N LEU A 82 -8.10 2.93 -1.83
CA LEU A 82 -7.62 2.40 -3.11
C LEU A 82 -8.02 0.94 -3.27
N ALA A 83 -8.66 0.59 -4.39
CA ALA A 83 -9.08 -0.79 -4.62
C ALA A 83 -8.58 -1.37 -5.95
N PHE A 84 -8.37 -2.68 -5.93
CA PHE A 84 -7.95 -3.47 -7.07
C PHE A 84 -8.80 -4.72 -7.18
N ARG A 85 -9.15 -5.09 -8.39
CA ARG A 85 -9.65 -6.43 -8.68
C ARG A 85 -8.47 -7.33 -9.01
N LEU A 86 -8.42 -8.51 -8.38
CA LEU A 86 -7.47 -9.54 -8.75
C LEU A 86 -7.96 -10.22 -10.03
N THR A 87 -7.12 -10.20 -11.07
CA THR A 87 -7.33 -10.98 -12.30
C THR A 87 -7.25 -12.48 -12.00
N GLU A 88 -7.66 -13.33 -12.94
CA GLU A 88 -7.54 -14.80 -12.79
C GLU A 88 -6.13 -15.24 -12.40
N SER A 89 -5.09 -14.58 -12.92
CA SER A 89 -3.68 -14.85 -12.60
C SER A 89 -3.19 -14.19 -11.31
N GLY A 90 -4.04 -13.47 -10.59
CA GLY A 90 -3.74 -12.84 -9.29
C GLY A 90 -3.20 -11.42 -9.37
N HIS A 91 -3.08 -10.84 -10.57
CA HIS A 91 -2.58 -9.49 -10.74
C HIS A 91 -3.64 -8.43 -10.38
N TYR A 92 -3.20 -7.30 -9.87
CA TYR A 92 -4.02 -6.15 -9.53
C TYR A 92 -4.37 -5.34 -10.77
N GLN A 93 -5.67 -5.19 -11.00
CA GLN A 93 -6.24 -4.21 -11.91
C GLN A 93 -6.93 -3.14 -11.09
N LEU A 94 -6.52 -1.87 -11.24
CA LEU A 94 -7.14 -0.74 -10.55
C LEU A 94 -8.65 -0.69 -10.85
N LEU A 95 -9.48 -0.57 -9.80
CA LEU A 95 -10.93 -0.40 -9.93
C LEU A 95 -11.30 1.08 -10.16
N GLY A 96 -10.76 1.66 -11.22
CA GLY A 96 -11.07 3.03 -11.62
C GLY A 96 -10.05 3.57 -12.61
N ASP A 97 -9.84 4.88 -12.57
CA ASP A 97 -8.97 5.58 -13.52
C ASP A 97 -7.68 6.02 -12.84
N PHE A 98 -6.55 5.97 -13.55
CA PHE A 98 -5.27 6.49 -13.05
C PHE A 98 -5.31 8.00 -12.79
N ARG A 99 -6.24 8.72 -13.41
CA ARG A 99 -6.58 10.10 -13.05
C ARG A 99 -7.11 10.25 -11.63
N PHE A 100 -7.30 9.16 -10.89
CA PHE A 100 -7.37 9.23 -9.43
C PHE A 100 -6.09 9.82 -8.81
N PHE A 101 -4.91 9.54 -9.38
CA PHE A 101 -3.65 10.05 -8.86
C PHE A 101 -3.42 11.50 -9.29
N MET A 102 -3.06 12.37 -8.35
CA MET A 102 -2.88 13.81 -8.56
C MET A 102 -1.90 14.11 -9.70
N LEU A 103 -0.83 13.31 -9.82
CA LEU A 103 0.19 13.48 -10.86
C LEU A 103 -0.36 13.38 -12.30
N GLU A 104 -1.48 12.69 -12.51
CA GLU A 104 -2.10 12.50 -13.83
C GLU A 104 -2.98 13.69 -14.25
N ASN A 105 -3.40 14.57 -13.32
CA ASN A 105 -4.36 15.65 -13.60
C ASN A 105 -3.74 17.06 -13.70
N MET A 106 -2.47 17.24 -13.33
CA MET A 106 -1.86 18.58 -13.22
C MET A 106 -1.34 19.12 -14.56
N ALA A 107 -2.25 19.42 -15.50
CA ALA A 107 -1.93 20.07 -16.77
C ALA A 107 -1.95 21.61 -16.69
N ASP A 108 -2.62 22.19 -15.69
CA ASP A 108 -2.85 23.64 -15.60
C ASP A 108 -1.61 24.41 -15.13
N GLU A 109 -1.39 25.59 -15.73
CA GLU A 109 -0.25 26.47 -15.45
C GLU A 109 -0.20 26.92 -13.97
N GLU A 110 -1.37 27.08 -13.34
CA GLU A 110 -1.50 27.48 -11.93
C GLU A 110 -0.87 26.46 -10.97
N TRP A 111 -0.75 25.19 -11.39
CA TRP A 111 -0.23 24.10 -10.58
C TRP A 111 1.23 23.74 -10.90
N ILE A 112 1.94 24.51 -11.73
CA ILE A 112 3.33 24.19 -12.13
C ILE A 112 4.26 23.96 -10.92
N ALA A 113 4.19 24.83 -9.91
CA ALA A 113 5.03 24.72 -8.72
C ALA A 113 4.68 23.48 -7.88
N ALA A 114 3.39 23.22 -7.68
CA ALA A 114 2.91 22.02 -6.98
C ALA A 114 3.30 20.73 -7.73
N ARG A 115 3.15 20.72 -9.06
CA ARG A 115 3.57 19.60 -9.91
C ARG A 115 5.07 19.35 -9.84
N SER A 116 5.88 20.40 -9.80
CA SER A 116 7.33 20.27 -9.62
C SER A 116 7.66 19.61 -8.28
N ARG A 117 7.03 20.05 -7.18
CA ARG A 117 7.17 19.43 -5.86
C ARG A 117 6.71 17.97 -5.87
N LEU A 118 5.57 17.67 -6.49
CA LEU A 118 5.03 16.32 -6.60
C LEU A 118 5.96 15.40 -7.40
N LYS A 119 6.54 15.88 -8.52
CA LYS A 119 7.54 15.10 -9.28
C LYS A 119 8.81 14.83 -8.46
N THR A 120 9.29 15.82 -7.70
CA THR A 120 10.42 15.63 -6.79
C THR A 120 10.09 14.59 -5.71
N HIS A 121 8.87 14.64 -5.17
CA HIS A 121 8.36 13.65 -4.22
C HIS A 121 8.36 12.24 -4.83
N TYR A 122 7.77 12.08 -6.01
CA TYR A 122 7.77 10.80 -6.74
C TYR A 122 9.20 10.27 -6.94
N ALA A 123 10.13 11.13 -7.37
CA ALA A 123 11.53 10.74 -7.57
C ALA A 123 12.19 10.28 -6.25
N LEU A 124 11.94 10.97 -5.15
CA LEU A 124 12.46 10.63 -3.82
C LEU A 124 11.89 9.29 -3.33
N GLN A 125 10.57 9.09 -3.41
CA GLN A 125 9.90 7.86 -2.97
C GLN A 125 10.40 6.64 -3.75
N HIS A 126 10.43 6.76 -5.08
CA HIS A 126 10.97 5.73 -5.97
C HIS A 126 12.45 5.41 -5.70
N ARG A 127 13.25 6.43 -5.38
CA ARG A 127 14.66 6.26 -5.03
C ARG A 127 14.81 5.51 -3.71
N ALA A 128 14.16 5.98 -2.65
CA ALA A 128 14.22 5.34 -1.34
C ALA A 128 13.76 3.88 -1.40
N PHE A 129 12.65 3.61 -2.10
CA PHE A 129 12.14 2.26 -2.30
C PHE A 129 13.15 1.34 -3.00
N ARG A 130 13.81 1.81 -4.06
CA ARG A 130 14.88 1.03 -4.73
C ARG A 130 16.07 0.79 -3.81
N GLU A 131 16.53 1.81 -3.08
CA GLU A 131 17.66 1.68 -2.15
C GLU A 131 17.35 0.66 -1.04
N THR A 132 16.17 0.75 -0.41
CA THR A 132 15.71 -0.18 0.62
C THR A 132 15.60 -1.61 0.09
N ARG A 133 15.02 -1.79 -1.11
CA ARG A 133 14.96 -3.07 -1.79
C ARG A 133 16.34 -3.67 -2.01
N ASP A 134 17.28 -2.88 -2.51
CA ASP A 134 18.63 -3.35 -2.84
C ASP A 134 19.41 -3.72 -1.57
N ILE A 135 19.22 -2.97 -0.46
CA ILE A 135 19.70 -3.35 0.87
C ILE A 135 19.10 -4.69 1.30
N TYR A 136 17.78 -4.82 1.27
CA TYR A 136 17.09 -6.06 1.66
C TYR A 136 17.56 -7.26 0.84
N ARG A 137 17.73 -7.11 -0.48
CA ARG A 137 18.22 -8.19 -1.36
C ARG A 137 19.64 -8.63 -1.00
N ARG A 138 20.47 -7.73 -0.50
CA ARG A 138 21.85 -8.01 -0.08
C ARG A 138 21.93 -8.62 1.33
N THR A 139 21.10 -8.17 2.26
CA THR A 139 21.20 -8.52 3.69
C THR A 139 20.18 -9.55 4.14
N GLY A 140 19.06 -9.68 3.44
CA GLY A 140 17.88 -10.44 3.87
C GLY A 140 17.07 -9.79 5.00
N VAL A 141 17.39 -8.54 5.34
CA VAL A 141 16.86 -7.83 6.51
C VAL A 141 16.30 -6.48 6.06
N LEU A 142 15.09 -6.14 6.54
CA LEU A 142 14.47 -4.85 6.26
C LEU A 142 14.98 -3.81 7.25
N HIS A 143 15.47 -2.71 6.71
CA HIS A 143 15.88 -1.51 7.45
C HIS A 143 14.99 -0.36 7.03
N SER A 144 14.66 0.53 7.98
CA SER A 144 13.75 1.65 7.69
C SER A 144 14.29 2.56 6.58
N ALA A 145 13.38 3.07 5.75
CA ALA A 145 13.70 4.00 4.67
C ALA A 145 13.68 5.46 5.13
N LEU A 146 13.25 5.76 6.36
CA LEU A 146 13.22 7.12 6.94
C LEU A 146 14.56 7.87 6.82
N PHE A 147 15.68 7.14 6.87
CA PHE A 147 17.03 7.71 6.79
C PHE A 147 17.66 7.57 5.39
N CYS A 148 16.90 7.13 4.38
CA CYS A 148 17.40 7.07 3.01
C CYS A 148 17.63 8.48 2.45
N GLY A 149 18.87 8.73 2.01
CA GLY A 149 19.27 10.03 1.45
C GLY A 149 19.99 10.96 2.43
N GLU A 150 20.22 10.54 3.68
CA GLU A 150 21.15 11.25 4.56
C GLU A 150 22.59 11.15 4.01
N ALA A 151 23.35 12.24 4.17
CA ALA A 151 24.67 12.39 3.56
C ALA A 151 25.76 11.49 4.18
N GLU A 152 25.48 10.88 5.33
CA GLU A 152 26.40 9.99 6.04
C GLU A 152 26.14 8.53 5.68
N ALA A 153 27.23 7.74 5.60
CA ALA A 153 27.13 6.32 5.32
C ALA A 153 26.40 5.61 6.46
N ARG A 154 25.26 4.98 6.17
CA ARG A 154 24.48 4.20 7.14
C ARG A 154 25.30 3.02 7.67
N ASP A 155 25.44 2.93 8.99
CA ASP A 155 25.95 1.73 9.66
C ASP A 155 24.82 0.72 9.86
N LEU A 156 24.51 -0.03 8.80
CA LEU A 156 23.45 -1.04 8.81
C LEU A 156 23.64 -2.11 9.89
N ALA A 157 24.86 -2.34 10.38
CA ALA A 157 25.11 -3.33 11.43
C ALA A 157 24.67 -2.84 12.82
N ALA A 158 24.65 -1.53 13.03
CA ALA A 158 24.17 -0.88 14.26
C ALA A 158 22.66 -0.61 14.25
N GLU A 159 22.03 -0.65 13.08
CA GLU A 159 20.60 -0.40 12.94
C GLU A 159 19.73 -1.57 13.42
N THR A 160 18.60 -1.24 14.06
CA THR A 160 17.60 -2.24 14.44
C THR A 160 16.73 -2.60 13.24
N PRO A 161 16.59 -3.89 12.89
CA PRO A 161 15.68 -4.32 11.83
C PRO A 161 14.22 -3.95 12.12
N VAL A 162 13.53 -3.51 11.07
CA VAL A 162 12.09 -3.21 11.10
C VAL A 162 11.27 -4.39 10.59
N SER A 163 9.95 -4.29 10.72
CA SER A 163 9.02 -5.35 10.38
C SER A 163 8.70 -5.34 8.88
N ILE A 164 8.76 -6.50 8.23
CA ILE A 164 8.26 -6.72 6.86
C ILE A 164 6.73 -6.55 6.84
N LEU A 165 6.04 -7.11 7.84
CA LEU A 165 4.63 -6.88 8.12
C LEU A 165 4.49 -6.51 9.60
N THR A 166 3.74 -5.45 9.88
CA THR A 166 3.37 -5.06 11.25
C THR A 166 2.39 -6.07 11.82
N GLN A 167 1.39 -6.47 11.02
CA GLN A 167 0.42 -7.51 11.36
C GLN A 167 0.07 -8.38 10.14
N LEU A 168 -0.24 -9.66 10.37
CA LEU A 168 -0.76 -10.62 9.41
C LEU A 168 -1.98 -11.37 10.01
N GLY A 169 -3.13 -11.21 9.36
CA GLY A 169 -4.43 -11.73 9.77
C GLY A 169 -4.91 -11.22 11.14
N GLY A 170 -6.00 -11.79 11.65
CA GLY A 170 -6.70 -11.25 12.82
C GLY A 170 -7.67 -10.12 12.42
N GLY A 171 -8.05 -9.29 13.38
CA GLY A 171 -8.87 -8.09 13.13
C GLY A 171 -8.00 -6.87 12.83
N ALA A 172 -8.50 -5.94 12.01
CA ALA A 172 -7.85 -4.65 11.84
C ALA A 172 -8.13 -3.78 13.06
N PRO A 173 -7.10 -3.18 13.69
CA PRO A 173 -7.33 -2.21 14.75
C PRO A 173 -8.01 -0.96 14.19
N GLY A 174 -8.91 -0.38 14.97
CA GLY A 174 -9.46 0.95 14.70
C GLY A 174 -8.38 2.02 14.69
N GLY A 175 -8.63 3.08 13.92
CA GLY A 175 -7.70 4.20 13.70
C GLY A 175 -8.38 5.32 12.91
N ASN A 176 -7.65 6.37 12.59
CA ASN A 176 -8.26 7.52 11.88
C ASN A 176 -8.59 7.23 10.42
N TRP A 177 -8.11 6.11 9.88
CA TRP A 177 -8.55 5.60 8.58
C TRP A 177 -10.07 5.34 8.54
N CYS A 178 -10.72 5.13 9.69
CA CYS A 178 -12.16 4.93 9.80
C CYS A 178 -12.96 6.22 9.51
N ASP A 179 -12.35 7.39 9.72
CA ASP A 179 -12.99 8.70 9.53
C ASP A 179 -12.97 9.16 8.06
N SER A 180 -12.31 8.42 7.17
CA SER A 180 -12.17 8.78 5.75
C SER A 180 -13.46 8.55 4.98
N GLU A 181 -13.89 9.54 4.20
CA GLU A 181 -15.13 9.48 3.42
C GLU A 181 -15.10 8.42 2.30
N GLY A 182 -16.29 8.00 1.86
CA GLY A 182 -16.49 7.21 0.63
C GLY A 182 -16.65 5.70 0.83
N VAL A 183 -15.99 5.10 1.82
CA VAL A 183 -16.19 3.68 2.17
C VAL A 183 -16.83 3.58 3.56
N LYS A 184 -17.89 2.79 3.66
CA LYS A 184 -18.54 2.53 4.96
C LYS A 184 -17.67 1.59 5.79
N VAL A 185 -17.52 1.90 7.07
CA VAL A 185 -16.76 1.06 8.01
C VAL A 185 -17.69 0.58 9.14
N ASP A 186 -17.56 -0.67 9.54
CA ASP A 186 -18.18 -1.25 10.73
C ASP A 186 -17.15 -1.27 11.86
N GLU A 187 -17.35 -0.38 12.83
CA GLU A 187 -16.51 -0.16 14.01
C GLU A 187 -17.15 -0.74 15.29
N SER A 188 -18.10 -1.67 15.15
CA SER A 188 -18.75 -2.29 16.32
C SER A 188 -17.78 -3.07 17.21
N ASP A 189 -16.66 -3.54 16.66
CA ASP A 189 -15.54 -4.13 17.38
C ASP A 189 -14.26 -3.32 17.07
N PRO A 190 -13.71 -2.57 18.05
CA PRO A 190 -12.53 -1.72 17.84
C PRO A 190 -11.24 -2.52 17.54
N ASP A 191 -11.20 -3.81 17.86
CA ASP A 191 -10.06 -4.69 17.56
C ASP A 191 -10.25 -5.45 16.23
N ALA A 192 -11.41 -5.30 15.59
CA ALA A 192 -11.77 -6.00 14.35
C ALA A 192 -12.67 -5.12 13.46
N VAL A 193 -12.17 -3.94 13.12
CA VAL A 193 -12.86 -2.98 12.26
C VAL A 193 -12.89 -3.48 10.81
N VAL A 194 -14.03 -3.34 10.15
CA VAL A 194 -14.30 -3.95 8.84
C VAL A 194 -14.85 -2.95 7.83
N PRO A 195 -14.18 -2.71 6.69
CA PRO A 195 -14.77 -2.03 5.56
C PRO A 195 -15.94 -2.81 4.96
N ILE A 196 -16.98 -2.09 4.57
CA ILE A 196 -18.19 -2.63 3.94
C ILE A 196 -18.21 -2.14 2.49
N GLY A 197 -18.22 -3.10 1.56
CA GLY A 197 -18.29 -2.80 0.14
C GLY A 197 -19.67 -2.30 -0.31
N PRO A 198 -19.77 -1.81 -1.55
CA PRO A 198 -20.96 -1.16 -2.05
C PRO A 198 -22.20 -2.06 -2.11
N ASN A 199 -22.03 -3.38 -2.15
CA ASN A 199 -23.13 -4.35 -2.14
C ASN A 199 -23.40 -4.92 -0.74
N GLY A 200 -22.79 -4.35 0.30
CA GLY A 200 -22.91 -4.79 1.69
C GLY A 200 -21.97 -5.96 2.05
N GLU A 201 -21.05 -6.32 1.16
CA GLU A 201 -20.03 -7.32 1.44
C GLU A 201 -19.06 -6.84 2.54
N ARG A 202 -18.63 -7.77 3.40
CA ARG A 202 -17.66 -7.49 4.46
C ARG A 202 -16.28 -7.89 3.97
N PHE A 203 -15.32 -6.98 4.07
CA PHE A 203 -13.94 -7.30 3.77
C PHE A 203 -13.25 -8.00 4.93
N GLU A 204 -12.24 -8.81 4.62
CA GLU A 204 -11.40 -9.52 5.59
C GLU A 204 -10.05 -8.84 5.70
N PHE A 205 -9.57 -8.61 6.91
CA PHE A 205 -8.26 -8.02 7.13
C PHE A 205 -7.14 -9.02 6.79
N ILE A 206 -6.19 -8.59 5.97
CA ILE A 206 -5.08 -9.41 5.51
C ILE A 206 -3.80 -9.07 6.26
N ALA A 207 -3.37 -7.81 6.19
CA ALA A 207 -2.09 -7.40 6.74
C ALA A 207 -2.00 -5.88 6.86
N SER A 208 -1.05 -5.43 7.69
CA SER A 208 -0.61 -4.04 7.73
C SER A 208 0.90 -3.92 7.62
N VAL A 209 1.36 -2.79 7.08
CA VAL A 209 2.77 -2.40 7.02
C VAL A 209 2.94 -0.96 7.46
N THR A 210 4.13 -0.65 7.93
CA THR A 210 4.56 0.74 8.16
C THR A 210 5.18 1.29 6.87
N GLY A 211 4.50 2.22 6.19
CA GLY A 211 4.90 2.66 4.84
C GLY A 211 6.29 3.28 4.76
N TYR A 212 6.68 4.09 5.75
CA TYR A 212 8.00 4.74 5.78
C TYR A 212 9.17 3.77 6.00
N ASP A 213 8.91 2.49 6.29
CA ASP A 213 9.95 1.47 6.32
C ASP A 213 10.35 1.01 4.89
N PHE A 214 9.49 1.24 3.90
CA PHE A 214 9.72 0.85 2.50
C PHE A 214 10.09 2.03 1.60
N MET A 215 9.60 3.23 1.89
CA MET A 215 9.76 4.43 1.07
C MET A 215 10.04 5.67 1.94
N ALA A 216 10.46 6.78 1.34
CA ALA A 216 10.98 7.95 2.07
C ALA A 216 9.97 8.59 3.03
N SER A 217 8.68 8.50 2.71
CA SER A 217 7.59 8.84 3.62
C SER A 217 6.39 7.94 3.35
N GLY A 218 5.57 7.72 4.35
CA GLY A 218 4.36 6.92 4.25
C GLY A 218 3.77 6.73 5.63
N THR A 219 2.68 5.99 5.70
CA THR A 219 1.98 5.73 6.95
C THR A 219 1.60 4.27 7.08
N THR A 220 0.96 3.90 8.19
CA THR A 220 0.40 2.55 8.35
C THR A 220 -0.60 2.26 7.23
N THR A 221 -0.29 1.29 6.39
CA THR A 221 -1.15 0.87 5.29
C THR A 221 -1.81 -0.45 5.65
N LEU A 222 -3.14 -0.51 5.54
CA LEU A 222 -3.95 -1.69 5.83
C LEU A 222 -4.46 -2.28 4.53
N LEU A 223 -4.34 -3.60 4.40
CA LEU A 223 -4.85 -4.37 3.27
C LEU A 223 -6.00 -5.26 3.71
N PHE A 224 -7.08 -5.15 2.98
CA PHE A 224 -8.30 -5.92 3.13
C PHE A 224 -8.62 -6.69 1.84
N TYR A 225 -9.36 -7.79 1.95
CA TYR A 225 -9.73 -8.63 0.82
C TYR A 225 -11.15 -9.15 0.94
N HIS A 226 -11.89 -9.13 -0.16
CA HIS A 226 -13.15 -9.85 -0.28
C HIS A 226 -13.00 -11.02 -1.26
N PRO A 227 -13.09 -12.29 -0.79
CA PRO A 227 -12.75 -13.45 -1.60
C PRO A 227 -13.70 -13.71 -2.77
N GLU A 228 -15.00 -13.45 -2.61
CA GLU A 228 -15.99 -13.74 -3.66
C GLU A 228 -15.90 -12.75 -4.82
N SER A 229 -15.78 -11.44 -4.52
CA SER A 229 -15.61 -10.41 -5.55
C SER A 229 -14.16 -10.27 -6.01
N ARG A 230 -13.21 -10.90 -5.31
CA ARG A 230 -11.76 -10.83 -5.55
C ARG A 230 -11.25 -9.40 -5.56
N VAL A 231 -11.72 -8.59 -4.62
CA VAL A 231 -11.33 -7.19 -4.46
C VAL A 231 -10.35 -7.06 -3.30
N ALA A 232 -9.18 -6.50 -3.58
CA ALA A 232 -8.26 -5.99 -2.59
C ALA A 232 -8.56 -4.51 -2.34
N LEU A 233 -8.64 -4.11 -1.08
CA LEU A 233 -8.90 -2.74 -0.65
C LEU A 233 -7.78 -2.28 0.29
N LEU A 234 -7.22 -1.12 0.01
CA LEU A 234 -6.20 -0.47 0.80
C LEU A 234 -6.74 0.82 1.41
N THR A 235 -6.32 1.07 2.64
CA THR A 235 -6.53 2.33 3.36
C THR A 235 -5.33 2.65 4.23
N PHE A 236 -5.27 3.88 4.71
CA PHE A 236 -4.08 4.44 5.34
C PHE A 236 -4.44 5.09 6.67
N ASP A 237 -3.82 4.61 7.73
CA ASP A 237 -3.96 5.14 9.09
C ASP A 237 -2.80 6.08 9.37
N TRP A 238 -3.12 7.35 9.60
CA TRP A 238 -2.16 8.44 9.75
C TRP A 238 -1.88 8.72 11.23
N THR A 239 -0.63 8.97 11.60
CA THR A 239 -0.23 9.36 12.96
C THR A 239 0.23 10.80 13.03
#